data_AF-A0A1U7D3Y5-F1
#
_entry.id   AF-A0A1U7D3Y5-F1
#
_cell.length_a   1.000
_cell.length_b   1.000
_cell.length_c   1.000
_cell.angle_alpha   90.00
_cell.angle_beta   90.00
_cell.angle_gamma   90.00
#
_symmetry.space_group_name_H-M   'P 1'
#
loop_
_entity.id
_entity.type
_entity.pdbx_description
1 polymer ?
#
loop_
_entity_poly.entity_id
_entity_poly.type
_entity_poly.pdbx_seq_one_letter_code
_entity_poly.pdbx_strand_id
1 'polypeptide(L)'
;MMLTVTVGTSVGATPLPGPEALAREAGEQLLDGTTRDGLVIARLSDGGEAVLDGGDPRYWRGAFVQNGHLVGLALYAPDGSALTGRQGADMLRAVRDRIRDLSPS
;
A
#
# COMPACT_ATOMS: atom_id res chain seq x y z
N MET A 1 4.46 1.79 14.39
CA MET A 1 3.98 1.61 13.00
C MET A 1 3.98 0.12 12.69
N MET A 2 3.16 -0.30 11.73
CA MET A 2 3.20 -1.65 11.18
C MET A 2 3.13 -1.56 9.65
N LEU A 3 4.04 -2.26 8.98
CA LEU A 3 4.02 -2.44 7.54
C LEU A 3 3.80 -3.92 7.26
N THR A 4 2.76 -4.24 6.50
CA THR A 4 2.51 -5.62 6.04
C THR A 4 2.86 -5.73 4.56
N VAL A 5 3.32 -6.92 4.19
CA VAL A 5 3.62 -7.29 2.81
C VAL A 5 2.93 -8.61 2.52
N THR A 6 2.09 -8.62 1.49
CA THR A 6 1.40 -9.82 1.01
C THR A 6 1.89 -10.12 -0.39
N VAL A 7 2.32 -11.36 -0.64
CA VAL A 7 2.82 -11.78 -1.95
C VAL A 7 1.91 -12.86 -2.51
N GLY A 8 1.32 -12.58 -3.67
CA GLY A 8 0.51 -13.52 -4.44
C GLY A 8 1.14 -13.83 -5.79
N THR A 9 0.72 -14.94 -6.41
CA THR A 9 1.05 -15.21 -7.81
C THR A 9 0.24 -14.28 -8.71
N SER A 10 0.90 -13.65 -9.70
CA SER A 10 0.18 -12.95 -10.77
C SER A 10 -0.03 -13.92 -11.93
N VAL A 11 -1.28 -14.29 -12.20
CA VAL A 11 -1.62 -15.14 -13.35
C VAL A 11 -1.86 -14.24 -14.56
N GLY A 12 -0.88 -14.18 -15.46
CA GLY A 12 -0.97 -13.42 -16.72
C GLY A 12 -0.81 -11.91 -16.57
N ALA A 13 -1.05 -11.17 -17.66
CA ALA A 13 -0.93 -9.71 -17.74
C ALA A 13 -2.13 -8.97 -17.10
N THR A 14 -2.56 -9.40 -15.92
CA THR A 14 -3.66 -8.72 -15.22
C THR A 14 -3.19 -7.31 -14.83
N PRO A 15 -3.84 -6.24 -15.29
CA PRO A 15 -3.44 -4.88 -14.95
C PRO A 15 -3.48 -4.67 -13.43
N LEU A 16 -2.54 -3.88 -12.90
CA LEU A 16 -2.59 -3.49 -11.49
C LEU A 16 -3.93 -2.80 -11.19
N PRO A 17 -4.57 -3.11 -10.05
CA PRO A 17 -5.79 -2.41 -9.64
C PRO A 17 -5.47 -0.94 -9.38
N GLY A 18 -6.30 -0.01 -9.87
CA GLY A 18 -6.18 1.41 -9.54
C GLY A 18 -6.44 1.70 -8.04
N PRO A 19 -6.13 2.91 -7.55
CA PRO A 19 -6.33 3.28 -6.14
C PRO A 19 -7.77 3.08 -5.66
N GLU A 20 -8.76 3.37 -6.50
CA GLU A 20 -10.19 3.19 -6.21
C GLU A 20 -10.54 1.71 -6.00
N ALA A 21 -9.88 0.81 -6.74
CA ALA A 21 -10.09 -0.62 -6.57
C ALA A 21 -9.50 -1.13 -5.25
N LEU A 22 -8.35 -0.61 -4.81
CA LEU A 22 -7.78 -0.92 -3.49
C LEU A 22 -8.69 -0.42 -2.35
N ALA A 23 -9.28 0.76 -2.51
CA ALA A 23 -10.24 1.30 -1.54
C ALA A 23 -11.51 0.46 -1.47
N ARG A 24 -12.09 0.15 -2.64
CA ARG A 24 -13.30 -0.70 -2.74
C ARG A 24 -13.11 -2.08 -2.14
N GLU A 25 -11.94 -2.71 -2.34
CA GLU A 25 -11.65 -4.03 -1.77
C GLU A 25 -11.42 -3.96 -0.25
N ALA A 26 -10.89 -2.86 0.26
CA ALA A 26 -10.83 -2.62 1.71
C ALA A 26 -12.20 -2.32 2.34
N GLY A 27 -13.19 -1.94 1.53
CA GLY A 27 -14.48 -1.45 2.03
C GLY A 27 -14.42 0.00 2.54
N GLU A 28 -13.39 0.76 2.16
CA GLU A 28 -13.09 2.08 2.72
C GLU A 28 -13.17 3.20 1.69
N GLN A 29 -13.32 4.44 2.16
CA GLN A 29 -13.28 5.62 1.29
C GLN A 29 -11.83 5.92 0.87
N LEU A 30 -11.64 6.19 -0.43
CA LEU A 30 -10.38 6.70 -0.96
C LEU A 30 -10.24 8.20 -0.61
N LEU A 31 -9.20 8.55 0.13
CA LEU A 31 -8.86 9.94 0.45
C LEU A 31 -7.87 10.55 -0.54
N ASP A 32 -6.91 9.76 -1.00
CA ASP A 32 -5.87 10.16 -1.95
C ASP A 32 -5.34 8.92 -2.68
N GLY A 33 -4.92 9.05 -3.92
CA GLY A 33 -4.53 7.92 -4.75
C GLY A 33 -3.56 8.30 -5.86
N THR A 34 -2.61 7.42 -6.16
CA THR A 34 -1.67 7.62 -7.26
C THR A 34 -1.25 6.29 -7.87
N THR A 35 -1.17 6.27 -9.20
CA THR A 35 -0.53 5.20 -9.98
C THR A 35 0.64 5.82 -10.71
N ARG A 36 1.86 5.41 -10.36
CA ARG A 36 3.07 5.95 -10.98
C ARG A 36 4.20 4.91 -10.94
N ASP A 37 4.93 4.81 -12.04
CA ASP A 37 6.12 3.95 -12.15
C ASP A 37 5.85 2.48 -11.76
N GLY A 38 4.68 1.95 -12.13
CA GLY A 38 4.29 0.56 -11.83
C GLY A 38 3.92 0.30 -10.37
N LEU A 39 3.73 1.35 -9.56
CA LEU A 39 3.26 1.28 -8.19
C LEU A 39 1.94 2.03 -8.05
N VAL A 40 0.94 1.36 -7.47
CA VAL A 40 -0.33 1.96 -7.08
C VAL A 40 -0.31 2.18 -5.57
N ILE A 41 -0.74 3.35 -5.12
CA ILE A 41 -0.88 3.70 -3.71
C ILE A 41 -2.26 4.34 -3.51
N ALA A 42 -2.92 3.98 -2.41
CA ALA A 42 -4.19 4.54 -1.96
C ALA A 42 -4.10 4.88 -0.46
N ARG A 43 -4.57 6.06 -0.06
CA ARG A 43 -4.84 6.38 1.34
C ARG A 43 -6.31 6.22 1.63
N LEU A 44 -6.62 5.49 2.69
CA LEU A 44 -7.97 5.14 3.08
C LEU A 44 -8.38 5.90 4.34
N SER A 45 -9.70 6.07 4.52
CA SER A 45 -10.27 6.93 5.55
C SER A 45 -10.24 6.36 6.96
N ASP A 46 -10.40 5.04 7.10
CA ASP A 46 -10.75 4.39 8.36
C ASP A 46 -10.21 2.95 8.42
N GLY A 47 -10.22 2.32 9.60
CA GLY A 47 -9.86 0.92 9.83
C GLY A 47 -8.39 0.68 10.19
N GLY A 48 -7.55 1.70 10.24
CA GLY A 48 -6.14 1.57 10.60
C GLY A 48 -5.89 1.29 12.09
N GLU A 49 -6.71 1.88 12.96
CA GLU A 49 -6.71 1.69 14.41
C GLU A 49 -7.20 0.30 14.83
N ALA A 50 -8.03 -0.33 14.00
CA ALA A 50 -8.47 -1.71 14.23
C ALA A 50 -7.31 -2.72 14.08
N VAL A 51 -6.24 -2.33 13.40
CA VAL A 51 -5.08 -3.19 13.12
C VAL A 51 -3.89 -2.85 14.04
N LEU A 52 -3.67 -1.57 14.32
CA LEU A 52 -2.59 -1.09 15.19
C LEU A 52 -3.20 -0.40 16.41
N ASP A 53 -2.96 -0.94 17.61
CA ASP A 53 -3.37 -0.31 18.86
C ASP A 53 -2.73 1.08 18.99
N GLY A 54 -3.55 2.11 19.27
CA GLY A 54 -3.15 3.52 19.19
C GLY A 54 -2.87 4.05 17.78
N GLY A 55 -3.35 3.37 16.74
CA GLY A 55 -3.21 3.75 15.33
C GLY A 55 -4.13 4.90 14.91
N ASP A 56 -3.73 5.63 13.86
CA ASP A 56 -4.62 6.54 13.12
C ASP A 56 -5.63 5.70 12.31
N PRO A 57 -6.90 6.13 12.20
CA PRO A 57 -7.87 5.45 11.35
C PRO A 57 -7.45 5.40 9.89
N ARG A 58 -6.75 6.44 9.42
CA ARG A 58 -6.27 6.51 8.04
C ARG A 58 -5.01 5.70 7.90
N TYR A 59 -4.99 4.87 6.87
CA TYR A 59 -3.85 4.03 6.55
C TYR A 59 -3.59 4.02 5.05
N TRP A 60 -2.43 3.52 4.66
CA TRP A 60 -2.05 3.41 3.25
C TRP A 60 -2.10 1.96 2.79
N ARG A 61 -2.55 1.76 1.55
CA ARG A 61 -2.37 0.51 0.80
C ARG A 61 -1.54 0.77 -0.45
N GLY A 62 -0.79 -0.22 -0.88
CA GLY A 62 -0.06 -0.17 -2.14
C GLY A 62 -0.02 -1.52 -2.84
N ALA A 63 0.19 -1.49 -4.15
CA ALA A 63 0.33 -2.70 -4.95
C ALA A 63 1.29 -2.49 -6.13
N PHE A 64 2.13 -3.47 -6.39
CA PHE A 64 3.02 -3.50 -7.56
C PHE A 64 3.30 -4.95 -7.99
N VAL A 65 3.84 -5.13 -9.20
CA VAL A 65 4.29 -6.44 -9.68
C VAL A 65 5.82 -6.50 -9.62
N GLN A 66 6.35 -7.61 -9.09
CA GLN A 66 7.77 -7.94 -9.10
C GLN A 66 7.94 -9.38 -9.56
N ASN A 67 8.67 -9.61 -10.66
CA ASN A 67 8.98 -10.94 -11.19
C ASN A 67 7.74 -11.86 -11.34
N GLY A 68 6.61 -11.33 -11.79
CA GLY A 68 5.37 -12.10 -11.92
C GLY A 68 4.63 -12.36 -10.60
N HIS A 69 5.04 -11.74 -9.50
CA HIS A 69 4.32 -11.74 -8.23
C HIS A 69 3.60 -10.41 -8.02
N LEU A 70 2.32 -10.48 -7.65
CA LEU A 70 1.60 -9.32 -7.16
C LEU A 70 1.98 -9.11 -5.69
N VAL A 71 2.58 -7.96 -5.39
CA VAL A 71 3.00 -7.57 -4.05
C VAL A 71 2.06 -6.48 -3.55
N GLY A 72 1.29 -6.80 -2.51
CA GLY A 72 0.48 -5.85 -1.76
C GLY A 72 1.22 -5.34 -0.53
N LEU A 73 1.05 -4.06 -0.23
CA LEU A 73 1.59 -3.39 0.95
C LEU A 73 0.45 -2.74 1.74
N ALA A 74 0.53 -2.74 3.07
CA ALA A 74 -0.28 -1.84 3.88
C ALA A 74 0.58 -1.21 4.99
N LEU A 75 0.39 0.09 5.22
CA LEU A 75 1.11 0.85 6.25
C LEU A 75 0.10 1.46 7.22
N TYR A 76 0.20 1.02 8.47
CA TYR A 76 -0.54 1.51 9.63
C TYR A 76 0.41 2.32 10.51
N ALA A 77 0.00 3.51 10.92
CA ALA A 77 0.83 4.43 11.68
C ALA A 77 0.11 4.87 12.97
N PRO A 78 0.85 5.21 14.04
CA PRO A 78 0.27 5.80 15.24
C PRO A 78 -0.52 7.08 14.91
N ASP A 79 -1.53 7.38 15.71
CA ASP A 79 -2.28 8.64 15.59
C ASP A 79 -1.34 9.86 15.65
N GLY A 80 -1.63 10.86 14.81
CA GLY A 80 -0.81 12.06 14.66
C GLY A 80 0.55 11.88 13.96
N SER A 81 0.91 10.66 13.54
CA SER A 81 2.16 10.42 12.83
C SER A 81 2.19 11.07 11.45
N ALA A 82 3.34 11.59 11.03
CA ALA A 82 3.52 12.12 9.66
C ALA A 82 3.31 11.04 8.56
N LEU A 83 3.42 9.76 8.91
CA LEU A 83 3.18 8.62 8.03
C LEU A 83 1.69 8.47 7.64
N THR A 84 0.76 9.13 8.32
CA THR A 84 -0.67 9.16 7.94
C THR A 84 -0.94 10.14 6.78
N GLY A 85 0.03 11.03 6.52
CA GLY A 85 0.08 11.93 5.38
C GLY A 85 1.06 11.45 4.31
N ARG A 86 1.57 12.39 3.49
CA ARG A 86 2.42 12.10 2.31
C ARG A 86 3.65 11.22 2.60
N GLN A 87 4.25 11.32 3.80
CA GLN A 87 5.40 10.49 4.16
C GLN A 87 5.08 8.99 4.17
N GLY A 88 3.81 8.61 4.35
CA GLY A 88 3.39 7.21 4.23
C GLY A 88 3.48 6.70 2.79
N ALA A 89 3.07 7.52 1.81
CA ALA A 89 3.26 7.18 0.40
C ALA A 89 4.74 7.07 0.03
N ASP A 90 5.58 7.96 0.56
CA ASP A 90 7.04 7.93 0.35
C ASP A 90 7.66 6.67 0.97
N MET A 91 7.20 6.25 2.16
CA MET A 91 7.61 5.00 2.79
C MET A 91 7.26 3.78 1.91
N LEU A 92 6.05 3.71 1.36
CA LEU A 92 5.66 2.62 0.45
C LEU A 92 6.50 2.59 -0.82
N ARG A 93 6.85 3.74 -1.39
CA ARG A 93 7.78 3.84 -2.53
C ARG A 93 9.16 3.31 -2.18
N ALA A 94 9.71 3.70 -1.03
CA ALA A 94 11.02 3.26 -0.58
C ALA A 94 11.07 1.74 -0.37
N VAL A 95 10.02 1.15 0.22
CA VAL A 95 9.89 -0.30 0.39
C VAL A 95 9.83 -1.00 -0.97
N ARG A 96 8.99 -0.52 -1.89
CA ARG A 96 8.89 -1.06 -3.26
C ARG A 96 10.25 -1.04 -3.95
N ASP A 97 10.95 0.09 -3.92
CA ASP A 97 12.27 0.23 -4.54
C ASP A 97 13.26 -0.76 -3.93
N ARG A 98 13.24 -0.91 -2.59
CA ARG A 98 14.12 -1.86 -1.92
C ARG A 98 13.83 -3.31 -2.28
N ILE A 99 12.56 -3.70 -2.42
CA ILE A 99 12.16 -5.03 -2.86
C ILE A 99 12.65 -5.29 -4.29
N ARG A 100 12.44 -4.33 -5.20
CA ARG A 100 12.90 -4.45 -6.59
C ARG A 100 14.41 -4.64 -6.66
N ASP A 101 15.17 -3.81 -5.95
CA ASP A 101 16.63 -3.79 -6.02
C ASP A 101 17.27 -5.04 -5.38
N LEU A 102 16.58 -5.72 -4.47
CA LEU A 102 17.02 -6.95 -3.82
C LEU A 102 16.47 -8.23 -4.46
N SER A 103 15.45 -8.12 -5.31
CA SER A 103 14.85 -9.27 -5.95
C SER A 103 15.80 -9.84 -7.00
N PRO A 104 15.94 -11.18 -7.10
CA PRO A 104 16.77 -11.80 -8.13
C PRO A 104 16.22 -11.49 -9.53
N SER A 105 17.10 -11.57 -10.53
CA SER A 105 16.76 -11.43 -11.94
C SER A 105 15.95 -12.61 -12.47
#